data_AF-I3YK82-F1
#
_entry.id   AF-I3YK82-F1
#
_cell.length_a   1.000
_cell.length_b   1.000
_cell.length_c   1.000
_cell.angle_alpha   90.00
_cell.angle_beta   90.00
_cell.angle_gamma   90.00
#
_symmetry.space_group_name_H-M   'P 1'
#
loop_
_entity.id
_entity.type
_entity.pdbx_description
1 polymer ?
#
loop_
_entity_poly.entity_id
_entity_poly.type
_entity_poly.pdbx_seq_one_letter_code
_entity_poly.pdbx_strand_id
1 'polypeptide(L)' 'MERNIIIENICTACHCGERRAEEYLAAELRNLRELRDAGALCYGDLETACSGLGLDFDYTDYFCRALSLT' A
#
# COMPACT_ATOMS: atom_id res chain seq x y z
N MET A 1 6.04 -12.54 5.97
CA MET A 1 5.32 -13.44 5.04
C MET A 1 4.31 -12.65 4.20
N GLU A 2 3.52 -11.75 4.80
CA GLU A 2 2.56 -10.88 4.10
C GLU A 2 3.15 -10.02 2.96
N ARG A 3 4.37 -9.47 3.12
CA ARG A 3 4.98 -8.61 2.10
C ARG A 3 5.18 -9.31 0.75
N ASN A 4 5.56 -10.59 0.74
CA ASN A 4 5.79 -11.32 -0.51
C ASN A 4 4.47 -11.51 -1.28
N ILE A 5 3.38 -11.81 -0.56
CA ILE A 5 2.05 -11.97 -1.15
C ILE A 5 1.56 -10.64 -1.74
N ILE A 6 1.78 -9.52 -1.04
CA ILE A 6 1.45 -8.18 -1.55
C ILE A 6 2.19 -7.90 -2.86
N ILE A 7 3.50 -8.17 -2.92
CA ILE A 7 4.29 -7.95 -4.13
C ILE A 7 3.80 -8.83 -5.28
N GLU A 8 3.49 -10.11 -5.03
CA GLU A 8 2.93 -11.02 -6.05
C GLU A 8 1.57 -10.53 -6.58
N ASN A 9 0.69 -10.04 -5.69
CA ASN A 9 -0.61 -9.49 -6.08
C ASN A 9 -0.46 -8.23 -6.94
N ILE A 10 0.44 -7.31 -6.56
CA ILE A 10 0.74 -6.09 -7.34
C ILE A 10 1.32 -6.46 -8.71
N CYS A 11 2.25 -7.42 -8.75
CA CYS A 11 2.81 -7.91 -10.01
C CYS A 11 1.71 -8.44 -10.94
N THR A 12 0.75 -9.18 -10.38
CA THR A 12 -0.38 -9.75 -11.12
C THR A 12 -1.33 -8.67 -11.62
N ALA A 13 -1.72 -7.73 -10.77
CA ALA A 13 -2.67 -6.67 -11.12
C ALA A 13 -2.09 -5.64 -12.11
N CYS A 14 -0.83 -5.24 -11.93
CA CYS A 14 -0.18 -4.23 -12.76
C CYS A 14 0.61 -4.81 -13.94
N HIS A 15 0.62 -6.14 -14.12
CA HIS A 15 1.46 -6.86 -15.10
C HIS A 15 2.92 -6.38 -15.08
N CYS A 16 3.49 -6.26 -13.90
CA CYS A 16 4.83 -5.75 -13.68
C CYS A 16 5.73 -6.76 -12.96
N GLY A 17 7.04 -6.53 -12.98
CA GLY A 17 8.00 -7.35 -12.22
C GLY A 17 8.14 -6.87 -10.77
N GLU A 18 8.68 -7.73 -9.92
CA GLU A 18 8.81 -7.51 -8.47
C GLU A 18 9.43 -6.15 -8.12
N ARG A 19 10.53 -5.76 -8.78
CA ARG A 19 11.18 -4.46 -8.54
C ARG A 19 10.23 -3.27 -8.72
N ARG A 20 9.37 -3.32 -9.74
CA ARG A 20 8.43 -2.23 -10.03
C ARG A 20 7.24 -2.29 -9.06
N ALA A 21 6.79 -3.48 -8.68
CA ALA A 21 5.78 -3.65 -7.64
C ALA A 21 6.27 -3.10 -6.28
N GLU A 22 7.54 -3.33 -5.93
CA GLU A 22 8.17 -2.75 -4.74
C GLU A 22 8.23 -1.21 -4.82
N GLU A 23 8.58 -0.67 -5.99
CA GLU A 23 8.60 0.78 -6.22
C GLU A 23 7.20 1.41 -6.03
N TYR A 24 6.15 0.75 -6.53
CA TYR A 24 4.76 1.18 -6.34
C TYR A 24 4.33 1.12 -4.88
N LEU A 25 4.57 0.00 -4.21
CA LEU A 25 4.23 -0.15 -2.79
C LEU A 25 4.96 0.89 -1.93
N ALA A 26 6.23 1.15 -2.23
CA ALA A 26 7.01 2.17 -1.54
C ALA A 26 6.50 3.59 -1.83
N ALA A 27 5.99 3.86 -3.04
CA ALA A 27 5.40 5.15 -3.39
C ALA A 27 4.12 5.40 -2.60
N GLU A 28 3.20 4.44 -2.53
CA GLU A 28 1.99 4.54 -1.72
C GLU A 28 2.30 4.72 -0.24
N LEU A 29 3.25 3.95 0.31
CA LEU A 29 3.68 4.12 1.70
C LEU A 29 4.26 5.51 1.99
N ARG A 30 4.99 6.11 1.04
CA ARG A 30 5.48 7.49 1.18
C ARG A 30 4.31 8.48 1.17
N ASN A 31 3.39 8.37 0.22
CA ASN A 31 2.22 9.24 0.12
C ASN A 31 1.37 9.20 1.41
N LEU A 32 1.07 8.00 1.91
CA LEU A 32 0.31 7.83 3.14
C LEU A 32 1.04 8.38 4.39
N ARG A 33 2.39 8.30 4.42
CA ARG A 33 3.17 8.95 5.49
C ARG A 33 3.07 10.45 5.43
N GLU A 34 3.15 11.05 4.25
CA GLU A 34 3.01 12.49 4.08
C GLU A 34 1.61 12.97 4.53
N LEU A 35 0.56 12.23 4.16
CA LEU A 35 -0.81 12.50 4.62
C LEU A 35 -0.94 12.38 6.15
N ARG A 36 -0.31 11.35 6.74
CA ARG A 36 -0.31 11.14 8.19
C ARG A 36 0.37 12.29 8.91
N ASP A 37 1.56 12.67 8.42
CA ASP A 37 2.38 13.71 9.03
C ASP A 37 1.72 15.09 8.88
N ALA A 38 0.90 15.29 7.84
CA ALA A 38 0.04 16.46 7.66
C ALA A 38 -1.25 16.42 8.51
N GLY A 39 -1.54 15.33 9.23
CA GLY A 39 -2.79 15.13 9.97
C GLY A 39 -4.03 15.00 9.07
N ALA A 40 -3.84 14.73 7.78
CA ALA A 40 -4.88 14.63 6.77
C ALA A 40 -5.25 13.17 6.42
N LEU A 41 -4.47 12.19 6.89
CA LEU A 41 -4.70 10.78 6.60
C LEU A 41 -6.06 10.31 7.12
N CYS A 42 -6.86 9.73 6.24
CA CYS A 42 -8.11 9.06 6.56
C CYS A 42 -8.10 7.60 6.09
N TYR A 43 -9.07 6.82 6.56
CA TYR A 43 -9.18 5.39 6.18
C TYR A 43 -9.39 5.21 4.67
N GLY A 44 -10.09 6.14 4.01
CA GLY A 44 -10.31 6.12 2.56
C GLY A 44 -9.01 6.26 1.74
N ASP A 45 -7.97 6.89 2.30
CA ASP A 45 -6.66 6.96 1.64
C ASP A 45 -5.98 5.58 1.61
N LEU A 46 -6.21 4.76 2.65
CA LEU A 46 -5.71 3.38 2.70
C LEU A 46 -6.41 2.51 1.66
N GLU A 47 -7.74 2.64 1.53
CA GLU A 47 -8.50 1.94 0.49
C GLU A 47 -8.08 2.37 -0.92
N THR A 48 -7.80 3.67 -1.10
CA THR A 48 -7.30 4.22 -2.36
C THR A 48 -5.93 3.64 -2.72
N ALA A 49 -5.01 3.55 -1.75
CA ALA A 49 -3.71 2.92 -1.95
C ALA A 49 -3.83 1.43 -2.31
N CYS A 50 -4.72 0.68 -1.63
CA CYS A 50 -5.00 -0.71 -2.01
C CYS A 50 -5.50 -0.79 -3.46
N SER A 51 -6.49 0.02 -3.83
CA SER A 51 -7.06 0.03 -5.19
C SER A 51 -6.03 0.40 -6.25
N GLY A 52 -5.18 1.41 -6.00
CA GLY A 52 -4.12 1.83 -6.90
C GLY A 52 -3.04 0.75 -7.14
N LEU A 53 -2.85 -0.14 -6.17
CA LEU A 53 -1.94 -1.28 -6.23
C LEU A 53 -2.59 -2.58 -6.71
N GLY A 54 -3.91 -2.58 -6.93
CA GLY A 54 -4.67 -3.79 -7.28
C GLY A 54 -4.76 -4.80 -6.13
N LEU A 55 -4.77 -4.32 -4.89
CA LEU A 55 -4.94 -5.11 -3.67
C LEU A 55 -6.38 -5.03 -3.17
N ASP A 56 -6.83 -6.08 -2.48
CA ASP A 56 -8.09 -6.06 -1.74
C ASP A 56 -8.03 -5.11 -0.53
N PHE A 57 -9.20 -4.67 -0.05
CA PHE A 57 -9.30 -3.78 1.12
C PHE A 57 -8.88 -4.44 2.43
N ASP A 58 -8.76 -5.77 2.48
CA ASP A 58 -8.20 -6.49 3.63
C ASP A 58 -6.71 -6.14 3.86
N TYR A 59 -6.01 -5.64 2.84
CA TYR A 59 -4.62 -5.17 2.96
C TYR A 59 -4.49 -3.76 3.56
N THR A 60 -5.59 -3.08 3.91
CA THR A 60 -5.53 -1.81 4.64
C THR A 60 -4.83 -1.97 5.99
N ASP A 61 -4.96 -3.12 6.66
CA ASP A 61 -4.27 -3.42 7.92
C ASP A 61 -2.74 -3.45 7.76
N TYR A 62 -2.24 -3.88 6.60
CA TYR A 62 -0.81 -3.80 6.29
C TYR A 62 -0.32 -2.34 6.30
N PHE A 63 -1.06 -1.43 5.67
CA PHE A 63 -0.72 -0.01 5.66
C PHE A 63 -0.81 0.60 7.06
N CYS A 64 -1.83 0.26 7.85
CA CYS A 64 -1.94 0.67 9.25
C CYS A 64 -0.71 0.30 10.07
N ARG A 65 -0.28 -0.97 10.02
CA ARG A 65 0.93 -1.45 10.70
C ARG A 65 2.20 -0.77 10.20
N ALA A 66 2.34 -0.61 8.87
CA ALA A 66 3.51 0.01 8.25
C ALA A 66 3.65 1.52 8.56
N LEU A 67 2.53 2.17 8.85
CA LEU A 67 2.42 3.57 9.27
C LEU A 67 2.44 3.75 10.79
N SER A 68 2.49 2.65 11.56
CA SER A 68 2.44 2.63 13.03
C SER A 68 1.19 3.31 13.60
N LEU A 69 0.04 3.10 12.94
CA LEU A 69 -1.27 3.62 13.36
C LEU A 69 -1.95 2.71 14.40
N THR A 70 -1.41 1.52 14.61
CA THR A 70 -1.86 0.45 15.53
C THR A 70 -0.67 -0.07 16.31
#